data_AF-A0A067NYG7-F1
#
_entry.id   AF-A0A067NYG7-F1
#
_cell.length_a   1.000
_cell.length_b   1.000
_cell.length_c   1.000
_cell.angle_alpha   90.00
_cell.angle_beta   90.00
_cell.angle_gamma   90.00
#
_symmetry.space_group_name_H-M   'P 1'
#
loop_
_entity.id
_entity.type
_entity.pdbx_description
1 polymer ?
#
loop_
_entity_poly.entity_id
_entity_poly.type
_entity_poly.pdbx_seq_one_letter_code
_entity_poly.pdbx_strand_id
1 'polypeptide(L)'
;MAKTTRPLYSSLDEWADVQPLEQYEKVNPLAPIFYTDEYKDATSYFRGIVKSGEMSPRVLDLTEHIIRLNPAHYTAWQYRYRTLMIIKAPLDVELRLMDELAVKYLKTYQVWHHRRLILTETRDPQRELAFVEESLREDTKNYHTWSHRQWVLSHFNDIDLWRGELDFLDTMFNQDIRNNSAWHHRFFVVFQSGVREGEEDRERVVRRELTFTKQNISFAPNNPSAWNYLRGVLEFNKLPFSTVATFVFPYTQPTDPEAVDLVDLDNPPPSKQAELPCPAAIEFLADIYESEGGGSLLKANQLWKSLADEHDTMRKRYWEYRIKESLQKGST
;
A
#
# COMPACT_ATOMS: atom_id res chain seq x y z
N MET A 1 -3.50 -25.43 -25.15
CA MET A 1 -2.86 -26.49 -24.35
C MET A 1 -3.96 -27.25 -23.63
N ALA A 2 -4.04 -28.56 -23.78
CA ALA A 2 -5.03 -29.38 -23.07
C ALA A 2 -4.79 -29.21 -21.56
N LYS A 3 -5.81 -28.84 -20.79
CA LYS A 3 -5.75 -28.89 -19.33
C LYS A 3 -5.60 -30.36 -18.95
N THR A 4 -4.39 -30.78 -18.56
CA THR A 4 -4.19 -32.08 -17.94
C THR A 4 -4.94 -32.05 -16.62
N THR A 5 -6.13 -32.65 -16.57
CA THR A 5 -6.93 -32.77 -15.35
C THR A 5 -6.19 -33.71 -14.41
N ARG A 6 -5.90 -33.26 -13.19
CA ARG A 6 -5.31 -34.10 -12.16
C ARG A 6 -6.28 -35.25 -11.85
N PRO A 7 -5.82 -36.51 -11.67
CA PRO A 7 -6.68 -37.58 -11.21
C PRO A 7 -7.27 -37.26 -9.83
N LEU A 8 -8.50 -37.73 -9.57
CA LEU A 8 -9.14 -37.59 -8.25
C LEU A 8 -8.36 -38.41 -7.21
N TYR A 9 -8.28 -37.91 -5.98
CA TYR A 9 -7.65 -38.61 -4.85
C TYR A 9 -8.34 -39.95 -4.56
N SER A 10 -9.64 -40.06 -4.79
CA SER A 10 -10.38 -41.34 -4.74
C SER A 10 -9.93 -42.40 -5.74
N SER A 11 -9.17 -42.02 -6.77
CA SER A 11 -8.61 -42.94 -7.78
C SER A 11 -7.13 -43.26 -7.58
N LEU A 12 -6.50 -42.68 -6.56
CA LEU A 12 -5.07 -42.81 -6.29
C LEU A 12 -4.82 -43.85 -5.19
N ASP A 13 -4.05 -44.89 -5.52
CA ASP A 13 -3.73 -45.99 -4.59
C ASP A 13 -3.02 -45.48 -3.33
N GLU A 14 -2.19 -44.44 -3.45
CA GLU A 14 -1.49 -43.81 -2.33
C GLU A 14 -2.39 -43.01 -1.39
N TRP A 15 -3.68 -42.91 -1.68
CA TRP A 15 -4.71 -42.29 -0.83
C TRP A 15 -5.77 -43.29 -0.35
N ALA A 16 -5.63 -44.58 -0.68
CA ALA A 16 -6.60 -45.62 -0.34
C ALA A 16 -6.75 -45.86 1.18
N ASP A 17 -5.74 -45.50 1.97
CA ASP A 17 -5.75 -45.59 3.43
C ASP A 17 -6.49 -44.43 4.12
N VAL A 18 -6.78 -43.35 3.39
CA VAL A 18 -7.45 -42.16 3.92
C VAL A 18 -8.95 -42.27 3.67
N GLN A 19 -9.74 -42.30 4.75
CA GLN A 19 -11.20 -42.21 4.64
C GLN A 19 -11.60 -40.75 4.36
N PRO A 20 -12.16 -40.41 3.17
CA PRO A 20 -12.62 -39.06 2.89
C PRO A 20 -13.81 -38.69 3.79
N LEU A 21 -13.86 -37.42 4.19
CA LEU A 21 -14.97 -36.88 4.98
C LEU A 21 -15.66 -35.79 4.20
N GLU A 22 -16.91 -36.03 3.80
CA GLU A 22 -17.71 -35.04 3.05
C GLU A 22 -18.01 -33.79 3.88
N GLN A 23 -18.28 -32.68 3.19
CA GLN A 23 -18.74 -31.47 3.85
C GLN A 23 -20.13 -31.73 4.44
N TYR A 24 -20.29 -31.48 5.73
CA TYR A 24 -21.61 -31.52 6.34
C TYR A 24 -22.46 -30.35 5.82
N GLU A 25 -23.42 -30.65 4.96
CA GLU A 25 -24.46 -29.72 4.53
C GLU A 25 -25.75 -30.06 5.29
N LYS A 26 -26.35 -29.06 5.96
CA LYS A 26 -27.65 -29.23 6.63
C LYS A 26 -28.73 -29.57 5.59
N VAL A 27 -29.90 -30.05 6.05
CA VAL A 27 -31.04 -30.43 5.16
C VAL A 27 -31.40 -29.34 4.15
N ASN A 28 -31.32 -28.06 4.55
CA ASN A 28 -31.53 -26.91 3.67
C ASN A 28 -30.34 -25.94 3.81
N PRO A 29 -29.25 -26.12 3.05
CA PRO A 29 -28.09 -25.23 3.15
C PRO A 29 -28.44 -23.85 2.61
N LEU A 30 -28.01 -22.79 3.31
CA LEU A 30 -28.08 -21.42 2.80
C LEU A 30 -26.82 -21.15 1.97
N ALA A 31 -27.02 -20.68 0.73
CA ALA A 31 -25.94 -20.42 -0.24
C ALA A 31 -24.97 -21.60 -0.47
N PRO A 32 -25.48 -22.80 -0.85
CA PRO A 32 -24.61 -23.91 -1.22
C PRO A 32 -23.78 -23.54 -2.46
N ILE A 33 -22.53 -23.95 -2.46
CA ILE A 33 -21.67 -23.82 -3.64
C ILE A 33 -21.70 -25.15 -4.38
N PHE A 34 -22.07 -25.12 -5.65
CA PHE A 34 -22.01 -26.29 -6.52
C PHE A 34 -20.57 -26.54 -6.95
N TYR A 35 -19.77 -27.08 -6.03
CA TYR A 35 -18.37 -27.40 -6.25
C TYR A 35 -18.19 -28.41 -7.40
N THR A 36 -17.07 -28.28 -8.11
CA THR A 36 -16.60 -29.31 -9.05
C THR A 36 -16.24 -30.59 -8.30
N ASP A 37 -16.29 -31.73 -8.99
CA ASP A 37 -15.92 -33.03 -8.39
C ASP A 37 -14.49 -33.02 -7.88
N GLU A 38 -13.57 -32.37 -8.60
CA GLU A 38 -12.17 -32.15 -8.18
C GLU A 38 -12.07 -31.43 -6.83
N TYR A 39 -12.79 -30.33 -6.64
CA TYR A 39 -12.75 -29.59 -5.38
C TYR A 39 -13.44 -30.35 -4.24
N LYS A 40 -14.56 -31.03 -4.52
CA LYS A 40 -15.25 -31.87 -3.52
C LYS A 40 -14.36 -33.01 -3.05
N ASP A 41 -13.73 -33.71 -3.97
CA ASP A 41 -12.84 -34.83 -3.70
C ASP A 41 -11.61 -34.36 -2.88
N ALA A 42 -10.87 -33.36 -3.37
CA ALA A 42 -9.71 -32.80 -2.67
C ALA A 42 -10.06 -32.32 -1.25
N THR A 43 -11.15 -31.56 -1.08
CA THR A 43 -11.52 -31.06 0.25
C THR A 43 -12.09 -32.14 1.17
N SER A 44 -12.63 -33.23 0.63
CA SER A 44 -13.10 -34.36 1.45
C SER A 44 -11.93 -35.20 1.97
N TYR A 45 -10.92 -35.43 1.15
CA TYR A 45 -9.66 -36.01 1.59
C TYR A 45 -8.94 -35.10 2.59
N PHE A 46 -8.95 -33.79 2.38
CA PHE A 46 -8.38 -32.84 3.36
C PHE A 46 -9.09 -32.89 4.70
N ARG A 47 -10.41 -32.96 4.75
CA ARG A 47 -11.16 -33.17 6.00
C ARG A 47 -10.80 -34.51 6.67
N GLY A 48 -10.58 -35.56 5.88
CA GLY A 48 -10.07 -36.86 6.36
C GLY A 48 -8.69 -36.73 7.03
N ILE A 49 -7.73 -36.09 6.35
CA ILE A 49 -6.39 -35.78 6.88
C ILE A 49 -6.44 -34.95 8.16
N VAL A 50 -7.25 -33.89 8.16
CA VAL A 50 -7.42 -33.03 9.34
C VAL A 50 -7.95 -33.84 10.53
N LYS A 51 -8.86 -34.79 10.29
CA LYS A 51 -9.42 -35.67 11.32
C LYS A 51 -8.40 -36.69 11.83
N SER A 52 -7.54 -37.26 10.97
CA SER A 52 -6.50 -38.20 11.39
C SER A 52 -5.31 -37.50 12.08
N GLY A 53 -5.11 -36.21 11.81
CA GLY A 53 -3.97 -35.45 12.32
C GLY A 53 -2.67 -35.73 11.56
N GLU A 54 -2.75 -36.34 10.38
CA GLU A 54 -1.58 -36.71 9.59
C GLU A 54 -0.81 -35.46 9.11
N MET A 55 0.51 -35.47 9.31
CA MET A 55 1.43 -34.45 8.83
C MET A 55 2.56 -35.16 8.06
N SER A 56 2.40 -35.29 6.75
CA SER A 56 3.31 -36.06 5.88
C SER A 56 3.61 -35.30 4.57
N PRO A 57 4.60 -35.74 3.77
CA PRO A 57 4.87 -35.12 2.48
C PRO A 57 3.66 -35.06 1.53
N ARG A 58 2.83 -36.13 1.45
CA ARG A 58 1.63 -36.13 0.58
C ARG A 58 0.58 -35.09 0.99
N VAL A 59 0.58 -34.67 2.26
CA VAL A 59 -0.30 -33.59 2.74
C VAL A 59 0.12 -32.23 2.17
N LEU A 60 1.42 -32.02 1.87
CA LEU A 60 1.85 -30.81 1.17
C LEU A 60 1.29 -30.78 -0.26
N ASP A 61 1.31 -31.89 -1.00
CA ASP A 61 0.75 -31.94 -2.35
C ASP A 61 -0.77 -31.69 -2.35
N LEU A 62 -1.48 -32.24 -1.35
CA LEU A 62 -2.91 -32.03 -1.16
C LEU A 62 -3.25 -30.57 -0.84
N THR A 63 -2.54 -29.98 0.12
CA THR A 63 -2.79 -28.59 0.53
C THR A 63 -2.44 -27.60 -0.57
N GLU A 64 -1.37 -27.82 -1.33
CA GLU A 64 -1.06 -27.00 -2.52
C GLU A 64 -2.18 -27.08 -3.55
N HIS A 65 -2.68 -28.29 -3.84
CA HIS A 65 -3.79 -28.46 -4.78
C HIS A 65 -5.01 -27.63 -4.37
N ILE A 66 -5.42 -27.74 -3.09
CA ILE A 66 -6.57 -27.00 -2.56
C ILE A 66 -6.34 -25.49 -2.62
N ILE A 67 -5.13 -25.03 -2.29
CA ILE A 67 -4.76 -23.61 -2.38
C ILE A 67 -4.84 -23.11 -3.83
N ARG A 68 -4.44 -23.91 -4.82
CA ARG A 68 -4.53 -23.54 -6.23
C ARG A 68 -5.98 -23.46 -6.73
N LEU A 69 -6.89 -24.26 -6.16
CA LEU A 69 -8.33 -24.19 -6.43
C LEU A 69 -9.02 -23.04 -5.68
N ASN A 70 -8.63 -22.79 -4.44
CA ASN A 70 -9.16 -21.73 -3.57
C ASN A 70 -8.04 -21.13 -2.71
N PRO A 71 -7.37 -20.07 -3.17
CA PRO A 71 -6.23 -19.48 -2.47
C PRO A 71 -6.65 -18.80 -1.15
N ALA A 72 -7.94 -18.51 -0.96
CA ALA A 72 -8.47 -17.94 0.27
C ALA A 72 -8.79 -19.00 1.35
N HIS A 73 -8.57 -20.29 1.09
CA HIS A 73 -8.86 -21.37 2.03
C HIS A 73 -7.85 -21.40 3.20
N TYR A 74 -8.01 -20.49 4.16
CA TYR A 74 -7.07 -20.25 5.26
C TYR A 74 -6.78 -21.49 6.13
N THR A 75 -7.73 -22.43 6.27
CA THR A 75 -7.49 -23.68 6.99
C THR A 75 -6.46 -24.57 6.28
N ALA A 76 -6.43 -24.55 4.94
CA ALA A 76 -5.45 -25.32 4.16
C ALA A 76 -4.06 -24.72 4.30
N TRP A 77 -3.94 -23.39 4.26
CA TRP A 77 -2.69 -22.68 4.55
C TRP A 77 -2.15 -22.98 5.95
N GLN A 78 -3.01 -22.93 6.97
CA GLN A 78 -2.61 -23.20 8.34
C GLN A 78 -2.12 -24.65 8.51
N TYR A 79 -2.82 -25.61 7.90
CA TYR A 79 -2.43 -27.01 7.96
C TYR A 79 -1.15 -27.28 7.17
N ARG A 80 -0.97 -26.63 6.02
CA ARG A 80 0.28 -26.66 5.24
C ARG A 80 1.46 -26.17 6.07
N TYR A 81 1.34 -25.00 6.71
CA TYR A 81 2.38 -24.45 7.58
C TYR A 81 2.76 -25.43 8.69
N ARG A 82 1.77 -25.97 9.41
CA ARG A 82 2.02 -26.98 10.45
C ARG A 82 2.72 -28.22 9.92
N THR A 83 2.31 -28.70 8.75
CA THR A 83 2.93 -29.86 8.09
C THR A 83 4.39 -29.59 7.79
N LEU A 84 4.72 -28.44 7.18
CA LEU A 84 6.09 -28.01 6.89
C LEU A 84 6.97 -28.04 8.13
N MET A 85 6.46 -27.52 9.26
CA MET A 85 7.20 -27.49 10.53
C MET A 85 7.41 -28.89 11.11
N ILE A 86 6.37 -29.72 11.15
CA ILE A 86 6.43 -31.07 11.73
C ILE A 86 7.40 -31.97 10.97
N ILE A 87 7.32 -31.98 9.64
CA ILE A 87 8.17 -32.84 8.82
C ILE A 87 9.56 -32.22 8.56
N LYS A 88 9.79 -30.99 9.06
CA LYS A 88 11.01 -30.20 8.83
C LYS A 88 11.33 -30.08 7.33
N ALA A 89 10.31 -29.74 6.55
CA ALA A 89 10.44 -29.57 5.12
C ALA A 89 11.43 -28.45 4.77
N PRO A 90 12.16 -28.55 3.65
CA PRO A 90 13.06 -27.49 3.18
C PRO A 90 12.27 -26.21 2.85
N LEU A 91 12.43 -25.17 3.66
CA LEU A 91 11.66 -23.92 3.54
C LEU A 91 12.07 -23.06 2.33
N ASP A 92 13.25 -23.28 1.77
CA ASP A 92 13.68 -22.65 0.52
C ASP A 92 12.83 -23.11 -0.67
N VAL A 93 12.41 -24.38 -0.68
CA VAL A 93 11.47 -24.95 -1.65
C VAL A 93 10.11 -24.28 -1.51
N GLU A 94 9.62 -24.14 -0.27
CA GLU A 94 8.34 -23.49 -0.01
C GLU A 94 8.34 -22.01 -0.43
N LEU A 95 9.42 -21.28 -0.15
CA LEU A 95 9.54 -19.90 -0.61
C LEU A 95 9.55 -19.78 -2.14
N ARG A 96 10.17 -20.73 -2.86
CA ARG A 96 10.10 -20.77 -4.33
C ARG A 96 8.67 -21.01 -4.83
N LEU A 97 7.91 -21.88 -4.17
CA LEU A 97 6.48 -22.02 -4.45
C LEU A 97 5.74 -20.71 -4.17
N MET A 98 6.06 -20.01 -3.07
CA MET A 98 5.46 -18.72 -2.75
C MET A 98 5.80 -17.63 -3.78
N ASP A 99 6.96 -17.69 -4.44
CA ASP A 99 7.29 -16.75 -5.52
C ASP A 99 6.24 -16.85 -6.66
N GLU A 100 5.83 -18.08 -7.03
CA GLU A 100 4.75 -18.31 -7.99
C GLU A 100 3.37 -17.90 -7.43
N LEU A 101 3.01 -18.41 -6.24
CA LEU A 101 1.66 -18.24 -5.71
C LEU A 101 1.33 -16.79 -5.35
N ALA A 102 2.30 -16.02 -4.86
CA ALA A 102 2.11 -14.62 -4.52
C ALA A 102 1.84 -13.77 -5.76
N VAL A 103 2.57 -13.99 -6.85
CA VAL A 103 2.33 -13.29 -8.13
C VAL A 103 1.02 -13.75 -8.77
N LYS A 104 0.71 -15.04 -8.71
CA LYS A 104 -0.55 -15.57 -9.27
C LYS A 104 -1.79 -15.11 -8.50
N TYR A 105 -1.68 -14.95 -7.19
CA TYR A 105 -2.79 -14.66 -6.28
C TYR A 105 -2.53 -13.40 -5.44
N LEU A 106 -1.98 -12.35 -6.07
CA LEU A 106 -1.53 -11.07 -5.47
C LEU A 106 -2.49 -10.43 -4.47
N LYS A 107 -3.80 -10.67 -4.60
CA LYS A 107 -4.85 -10.03 -3.79
C LYS A 107 -5.41 -10.96 -2.70
N THR A 108 -4.64 -11.96 -2.30
CA THR A 108 -5.03 -12.96 -1.28
C THR A 108 -4.21 -12.79 -0.01
N TYR A 109 -4.87 -12.47 1.11
CA TYR A 109 -4.23 -12.28 2.41
C TYR A 109 -3.36 -13.47 2.85
N GLN A 110 -3.86 -14.69 2.65
CA GLN A 110 -3.24 -15.91 3.16
C GLN A 110 -1.87 -16.17 2.51
N VAL A 111 -1.72 -15.87 1.22
CA VAL A 111 -0.46 -16.07 0.50
C VAL A 111 0.63 -15.17 1.08
N TRP A 112 0.33 -13.89 1.27
CA TRP A 112 1.27 -12.93 1.84
C TRP A 112 1.56 -13.22 3.31
N HIS A 113 0.57 -13.66 4.09
CA HIS A 113 0.77 -14.05 5.47
C HIS A 113 1.65 -15.29 5.59
N HIS A 114 1.40 -16.33 4.78
CA HIS A 114 2.20 -17.54 4.77
C HIS A 114 3.64 -17.25 4.40
N ARG A 115 3.89 -16.43 3.38
CA ARG A 115 5.25 -15.97 3.04
C ARG A 115 5.97 -15.31 4.23
N ARG A 116 5.27 -14.44 4.99
CA ARG A 116 5.84 -13.84 6.23
C ARG A 116 6.19 -14.87 7.28
N LEU A 117 5.35 -15.89 7.49
CA LEU A 117 5.65 -16.97 8.42
C LEU A 117 6.93 -17.71 8.02
N ILE A 118 7.07 -18.08 6.74
CA ILE A 118 8.25 -18.78 6.25
C ILE A 118 9.52 -17.91 6.37
N LEU A 119 9.43 -16.62 6.06
CA LEU A 119 10.54 -15.67 6.25
C LEU A 119 10.92 -15.50 7.73
N THR A 120 9.94 -15.53 8.64
CA THR A 120 10.18 -15.45 10.08
C THR A 120 10.96 -16.68 10.59
N GLU A 121 10.62 -17.87 10.09
CA GLU A 121 11.30 -19.12 10.45
C GLU A 121 12.72 -19.19 9.86
N THR A 122 12.88 -18.81 8.59
CA THR A 122 14.18 -18.85 7.89
C THR A 122 15.14 -17.75 8.33
N ARG A 123 14.61 -16.61 8.78
CA ARG A 123 15.36 -15.41 9.17
C ARG A 123 16.30 -14.88 8.08
N ASP A 124 15.96 -15.13 6.81
CA ASP A 124 16.77 -14.76 5.66
C ASP A 124 15.95 -13.87 4.69
N PRO A 125 16.08 -12.55 4.77
CA PRO A 125 15.37 -11.61 3.90
C PRO A 125 16.10 -11.26 2.61
N GLN A 126 17.28 -11.85 2.31
CA GLN A 126 18.21 -11.32 1.31
C GLN A 126 17.59 -11.12 -0.09
N ARG A 127 16.72 -12.04 -0.52
CA ARG A 127 16.03 -11.96 -1.82
C ARG A 127 14.69 -11.24 -1.79
N GLU A 128 14.20 -10.86 -0.61
CA GLU A 128 12.80 -10.52 -0.45
C GLU A 128 12.44 -9.16 -1.06
N LEU A 129 13.31 -8.15 -0.93
CA LEU A 129 13.07 -6.84 -1.55
C LEU A 129 13.05 -6.92 -3.08
N ALA A 130 13.86 -7.80 -3.67
CA ALA A 130 13.87 -8.05 -5.11
C ALA A 130 12.60 -8.78 -5.58
N PHE A 131 12.15 -9.78 -4.82
CA PHE A 131 10.87 -10.45 -5.08
C PHE A 131 9.67 -9.49 -4.99
N VAL A 132 9.67 -8.61 -3.98
CA VAL A 132 8.65 -7.58 -3.81
C VAL A 132 8.65 -6.61 -4.99
N GLU A 133 9.82 -6.21 -5.48
CA GLU A 133 9.93 -5.36 -6.67
C GLU A 133 9.33 -6.04 -7.90
N GLU A 134 9.65 -7.32 -8.15
CA GLU A 134 9.05 -8.09 -9.24
C GLU A 134 7.52 -8.15 -9.09
N SER A 135 7.02 -8.40 -7.89
CA SER A 135 5.58 -8.43 -7.61
C SER A 135 4.89 -7.09 -7.86
N LEU A 136 5.59 -5.96 -7.66
CA LEU A 136 5.07 -4.62 -7.95
C LEU A 136 5.08 -4.30 -9.46
N ARG A 137 5.83 -5.01 -10.29
CA ARG A 137 5.75 -4.84 -11.76
C ARG A 137 4.39 -5.29 -12.31
N GLU A 138 3.79 -6.28 -11.67
CA GLU A 138 2.44 -6.78 -12.02
C GLU A 138 1.31 -5.84 -11.54
N ASP A 139 1.46 -5.27 -10.34
CA ASP A 139 0.50 -4.29 -9.79
C ASP A 139 1.24 -3.31 -8.86
N THR A 140 1.62 -2.16 -9.42
CA THR A 140 2.44 -1.12 -8.75
C THR A 140 1.76 -0.49 -7.53
N LYS A 141 0.47 -0.76 -7.34
CA LYS A 141 -0.37 -0.22 -6.25
C LYS A 141 -0.92 -1.32 -5.35
N ASN A 142 -0.44 -2.57 -5.47
CA ASN A 142 -0.91 -3.66 -4.64
C ASN A 142 -0.62 -3.42 -3.14
N TYR A 143 -1.70 -3.31 -2.36
CA TYR A 143 -1.62 -3.01 -0.94
C TYR A 143 -0.88 -4.08 -0.12
N HIS A 144 -1.07 -5.35 -0.45
CA HIS A 144 -0.41 -6.44 0.27
C HIS A 144 1.10 -6.43 0.03
N THR A 145 1.52 -6.19 -1.21
CA THR A 145 2.94 -6.12 -1.58
C THR A 145 3.64 -4.96 -0.86
N TRP A 146 3.05 -3.76 -0.87
CA TRP A 146 3.59 -2.61 -0.12
C TRP A 146 3.62 -2.85 1.39
N SER A 147 2.54 -3.39 1.97
CA SER A 147 2.52 -3.77 3.38
C SER A 147 3.57 -4.85 3.70
N HIS A 148 3.80 -5.80 2.80
CA HIS A 148 4.83 -6.81 2.95
C HIS A 148 6.22 -6.18 2.92
N ARG A 149 6.50 -5.27 1.98
CA ARG A 149 7.78 -4.54 1.92
C ARG A 149 8.08 -3.82 3.24
N GLN A 150 7.12 -3.06 3.77
CA GLN A 150 7.28 -2.36 5.05
C GLN A 150 7.50 -3.33 6.22
N TRP A 151 6.81 -4.47 6.22
CA TRP A 151 7.02 -5.52 7.21
C TRP A 151 8.44 -6.11 7.13
N VAL A 152 8.96 -6.40 5.93
CA VAL A 152 10.33 -6.91 5.75
C VAL A 152 11.33 -5.92 6.34
N LEU A 153 11.24 -4.65 5.94
CA LEU A 153 12.13 -3.59 6.43
C LEU A 153 12.05 -3.44 7.95
N SER A 154 10.83 -3.38 8.52
CA SER A 154 10.63 -3.17 9.96
C SER A 154 10.99 -4.38 10.81
N HIS A 155 10.68 -5.59 10.33
CA HIS A 155 10.83 -6.82 11.10
C HIS A 155 12.30 -7.24 11.20
N PHE A 156 13.01 -7.20 10.07
CA PHE A 156 14.43 -7.54 10.03
C PHE A 156 15.31 -6.38 10.47
N ASN A 157 14.90 -5.15 10.15
CA ASN A 157 15.56 -3.91 10.55
C ASN A 157 17.09 -3.90 10.31
N ASP A 158 17.50 -4.48 9.19
CA ASP A 158 18.90 -4.52 8.76
C ASP A 158 19.23 -3.29 7.92
N ILE A 159 20.34 -2.62 8.23
CA ILE A 159 20.82 -1.43 7.52
C ILE A 159 20.99 -1.67 6.02
N ASP A 160 21.38 -2.88 5.62
CA ASP A 160 21.60 -3.22 4.21
C ASP A 160 20.27 -3.28 3.44
N LEU A 161 19.17 -3.65 4.10
CA LEU A 161 17.83 -3.61 3.51
C LEU A 161 17.34 -2.18 3.29
N TRP A 162 17.65 -1.27 4.23
CA TRP A 162 17.25 0.14 4.14
C TRP A 162 18.03 0.94 3.11
N ARG A 163 19.30 0.59 2.83
CA ARG A 163 20.23 1.39 2.02
C ARG A 163 19.70 1.73 0.62
N GLY A 164 18.97 0.80 -0.01
CA GLY A 164 18.45 0.97 -1.38
C GLY A 164 17.02 1.51 -1.49
N GLU A 165 16.34 1.80 -0.36
CA GLU A 165 14.90 2.11 -0.40
C GLU A 165 14.59 3.46 -1.07
N LEU A 166 15.44 4.46 -0.92
CA LEU A 166 15.24 5.75 -1.59
C LEU A 166 15.48 5.64 -3.10
N ASP A 167 16.48 4.88 -3.54
CA ASP A 167 16.76 4.63 -4.97
C ASP A 167 15.60 3.85 -5.64
N PHE A 168 15.04 2.87 -4.91
CA PHE A 168 13.85 2.17 -5.34
C PHE A 168 12.65 3.12 -5.49
N LEU A 169 12.43 4.02 -4.53
CA LEU A 169 11.37 5.02 -4.60
C LEU A 169 11.55 5.99 -5.77
N ASP A 170 12.78 6.42 -6.05
CA ASP A 170 13.07 7.28 -7.22
C ASP A 170 12.71 6.56 -8.52
N THR A 171 12.99 5.25 -8.62
CA THR A 171 12.53 4.42 -9.74
C THR A 171 11.00 4.39 -9.86
N MET A 172 10.30 4.23 -8.74
CA MET A 172 8.82 4.22 -8.73
C MET A 172 8.23 5.58 -9.13
N PHE A 173 8.83 6.69 -8.69
CA PHE A 173 8.37 8.04 -9.06
C PHE A 173 8.66 8.39 -10.52
N ASN A 174 9.78 7.93 -11.08
CA ASN A 174 10.08 8.06 -12.50
C ASN A 174 9.06 7.33 -13.38
N GLN A 175 8.46 6.25 -12.89
CA GLN A 175 7.42 5.51 -13.61
C GLN A 175 6.03 6.16 -13.45
N ASP A 176 5.63 6.48 -12.22
CA ASP A 176 4.35 7.13 -11.93
C ASP A 176 4.47 8.04 -10.69
N ILE A 177 4.68 9.34 -10.92
CA ILE A 177 4.72 10.33 -9.84
C ILE A 177 3.40 10.46 -9.08
N ARG A 178 2.28 9.93 -9.59
CA ARG A 178 0.97 9.91 -8.91
C ARG A 178 0.73 8.61 -8.13
N ASN A 179 1.74 7.74 -8.01
CA ASN A 179 1.63 6.53 -7.22
C ASN A 179 1.62 6.84 -5.72
N ASN A 180 0.42 6.96 -5.14
CA ASN A 180 0.25 7.27 -3.72
C ASN A 180 0.88 6.22 -2.79
N SER A 181 0.99 4.97 -3.21
CA SER A 181 1.65 3.93 -2.41
C SER A 181 3.15 4.20 -2.27
N ALA A 182 3.80 4.71 -3.32
CA ALA A 182 5.19 5.14 -3.29
C ALA A 182 5.38 6.39 -2.39
N TRP A 183 4.48 7.39 -2.48
CA TRP A 183 4.49 8.55 -1.58
C TRP A 183 4.33 8.14 -0.10
N HIS A 184 3.39 7.24 0.18
CA HIS A 184 3.21 6.68 1.52
C HIS A 184 4.46 5.92 1.99
N HIS A 185 5.05 5.09 1.12
CA HIS A 185 6.26 4.35 1.46
C HIS A 185 7.46 5.25 1.70
N ARG A 186 7.62 6.33 0.91
CA ARG A 186 8.63 7.37 1.18
C ARG A 186 8.44 7.99 2.56
N PHE A 187 7.20 8.29 2.95
CA PHE A 187 6.93 8.83 4.29
C PHE A 187 7.32 7.83 5.38
N PHE A 188 6.99 6.55 5.17
CA PHE A 188 7.40 5.48 6.07
C PHE A 188 8.93 5.41 6.22
N VAL A 189 9.68 5.32 5.12
CA VAL A 189 11.15 5.20 5.10
C VAL A 189 11.85 6.41 5.74
N VAL A 190 11.33 7.63 5.50
CA VAL A 190 11.99 8.85 5.96
C VAL A 190 11.55 9.24 7.39
N PHE A 191 10.26 9.13 7.68
CA PHE A 191 9.67 9.71 8.88
C PHE A 191 9.23 8.70 9.95
N GLN A 192 8.84 7.47 9.58
CA GLN A 192 8.31 6.52 10.56
C GLN A 192 9.30 5.42 10.94
N SER A 193 10.09 4.94 9.99
CA SER A 193 10.92 3.75 10.15
C SER A 193 12.16 3.87 9.26
N GLY A 194 13.33 3.86 9.88
CA GLY A 194 14.63 4.10 9.24
C GLY A 194 15.68 4.50 10.29
N VAL A 195 16.95 4.28 9.98
CA VAL A 195 18.06 4.67 10.86
C VAL A 195 18.24 6.18 10.82
N ARG A 196 18.27 6.84 11.99
CA ARG A 196 18.47 8.29 12.12
C ARG A 196 19.73 8.60 12.90
N GLU A 197 20.48 9.59 12.44
CA GLU A 197 21.63 10.14 13.16
C GLU A 197 21.25 11.45 13.89
N GLY A 198 20.42 11.38 14.93
CA GLY A 198 20.14 12.53 15.82
C GLY A 198 19.36 13.70 15.17
N GLU A 199 19.45 14.89 15.79
CA GLU A 199 18.67 16.10 15.41
C GLU A 199 19.24 16.85 14.19
N GLU A 200 20.56 16.90 14.01
CA GLU A 200 21.18 17.56 12.84
C GLU A 200 20.84 16.83 11.53
N ASP A 201 20.69 15.51 11.57
CA ASP A 201 20.16 14.71 10.47
C ASP A 201 18.70 15.08 10.18
N ARG A 202 17.90 15.35 11.22
CA ARG A 202 16.48 15.68 11.07
C ARG A 202 16.25 16.98 10.29
N GLU A 203 16.94 18.08 10.63
CA GLU A 203 16.78 19.33 9.88
C GLU A 203 17.19 19.19 8.41
N ARG A 204 18.32 18.51 8.17
CA ARG A 204 18.81 18.21 6.82
C ARG A 204 17.81 17.38 6.03
N VAL A 205 17.25 16.33 6.64
CA VAL A 205 16.23 15.46 6.04
C VAL A 205 14.96 16.26 5.73
N VAL A 206 14.47 17.08 6.66
CA VAL A 206 13.29 17.92 6.43
C VAL A 206 13.52 18.87 5.25
N ARG A 207 14.67 19.55 5.19
CA ARG A 207 15.02 20.43 4.06
C ARG A 207 15.03 19.65 2.74
N ARG A 208 15.68 18.48 2.70
CA ARG A 208 15.70 17.59 1.53
C ARG A 208 14.29 17.22 1.08
N GLU A 209 13.42 16.81 2.00
CA GLU A 209 12.05 16.39 1.67
C GLU A 209 11.15 17.54 1.25
N LEU A 210 11.32 18.73 1.82
CA LEU A 210 10.62 19.94 1.35
C LEU A 210 11.05 20.28 -0.09
N THR A 211 12.36 20.29 -0.38
CA THR A 211 12.86 20.50 -1.75
C THR A 211 12.30 19.45 -2.71
N PHE A 212 12.40 18.17 -2.37
CA PHE A 212 11.87 17.07 -3.18
C PHE A 212 10.37 17.24 -3.46
N THR A 213 9.58 17.54 -2.44
CA THR A 213 8.13 17.64 -2.58
C THR A 213 7.73 18.87 -3.41
N LYS A 214 8.38 20.01 -3.19
CA LYS A 214 8.14 21.24 -3.97
C LYS A 214 8.48 21.05 -5.45
N GLN A 215 9.60 20.38 -5.76
CA GLN A 215 9.97 20.05 -7.14
C GLN A 215 8.92 19.17 -7.82
N ASN A 216 8.41 18.15 -7.12
CA ASN A 216 7.39 17.26 -7.67
C ASN A 216 6.01 17.94 -7.81
N ILE A 217 5.67 18.86 -6.91
CA ILE A 217 4.48 19.72 -7.06
C ILE A 217 4.64 20.64 -8.26
N SER A 218 5.79 21.29 -8.44
CA SER A 218 6.07 22.13 -9.62
C SER A 218 5.94 21.35 -10.93
N PHE A 219 6.47 20.12 -10.96
CA PHE A 219 6.36 19.22 -12.11
C PHE A 219 4.91 18.77 -12.38
N ALA A 220 4.18 18.36 -11.35
CA ALA A 220 2.80 17.88 -11.46
C ALA A 220 1.86 18.56 -10.44
N PRO A 221 1.45 19.82 -10.68
CA PRO A 221 0.72 20.62 -9.68
C PRO A 221 -0.61 20.01 -9.25
N ASN A 222 -1.29 19.28 -10.12
CA ASN A 222 -2.56 18.63 -9.80
C ASN A 222 -2.42 17.20 -9.26
N ASN A 223 -1.23 16.83 -8.77
CA ASN A 223 -1.00 15.56 -8.09
C ASN A 223 -1.35 15.67 -6.59
N PRO A 224 -2.50 15.13 -6.12
CA PRO A 224 -2.89 15.24 -4.72
C PRO A 224 -1.93 14.52 -3.78
N SER A 225 -1.23 13.47 -4.23
CA SER A 225 -0.28 12.75 -3.39
C SER A 225 0.89 13.62 -2.92
N ALA A 226 1.41 14.48 -3.80
CA ALA A 226 2.51 15.38 -3.45
C ALA A 226 2.06 16.47 -2.44
N TRP A 227 0.86 17.02 -2.62
CA TRP A 227 0.27 17.97 -1.65
C TRP A 227 0.00 17.33 -0.29
N ASN A 228 -0.55 16.12 -0.27
CA ASN A 228 -0.78 15.37 0.97
C ASN A 228 0.55 15.03 1.66
N TYR A 229 1.58 14.67 0.88
CA TYR A 229 2.92 14.45 1.43
C TYR A 229 3.50 15.73 2.04
N LEU A 230 3.39 16.88 1.37
CA LEU A 230 3.83 18.18 1.91
C LEU A 230 3.18 18.48 3.26
N ARG A 231 1.86 18.31 3.36
CA ARG A 231 1.12 18.45 4.63
C ARG A 231 1.67 17.50 5.69
N GLY A 232 1.83 16.22 5.35
CA GLY A 232 2.35 15.21 6.26
C GLY A 232 3.76 15.52 6.77
N VAL A 233 4.66 16.01 5.91
CA VAL A 233 6.01 16.45 6.30
C VAL A 233 5.94 17.58 7.32
N LEU A 234 5.12 18.59 7.07
CA LEU A 234 4.99 19.76 7.94
C LEU A 234 4.35 19.38 9.28
N GLU A 235 3.23 18.65 9.27
CA GLU A 235 2.52 18.22 10.48
C GLU A 235 3.40 17.32 11.37
N PHE A 236 4.04 16.31 10.78
CA PHE A 236 4.90 15.38 11.53
C PHE A 236 6.07 16.09 12.22
N ASN A 237 6.61 17.12 11.58
CA ASN A 237 7.69 17.93 12.13
C ASN A 237 7.21 19.16 12.89
N LYS A 238 5.89 19.30 13.10
CA LYS A 238 5.25 20.43 13.81
C LYS A 238 5.64 21.80 13.23
N LEU A 239 5.82 21.86 11.92
CA LEU A 239 6.12 23.09 11.20
C LEU A 239 4.80 23.75 10.78
N PRO A 240 4.62 25.06 11.04
CA PRO A 240 3.45 25.79 10.57
C PRO A 240 3.35 25.76 9.04
N PHE A 241 2.15 25.59 8.49
CA PHE A 241 1.93 25.63 7.03
C PHE A 241 2.31 26.99 6.41
N SER A 242 2.26 28.07 7.20
CA SER A 242 2.69 29.40 6.77
C SER A 242 4.17 29.45 6.33
N THR A 243 5.00 28.52 6.78
CA THR A 243 6.42 28.42 6.38
C THR A 243 6.61 28.16 4.88
N VAL A 244 5.60 27.64 4.19
CA VAL A 244 5.63 27.38 2.74
C VAL A 244 4.62 28.26 1.98
N ALA A 245 4.04 29.28 2.61
CA ALA A 245 3.00 30.13 1.99
C ALA A 245 3.46 30.76 0.66
N THR A 246 4.72 31.22 0.60
CA THR A 246 5.31 31.82 -0.62
C THR A 246 5.37 30.83 -1.77
N PHE A 247 5.65 29.57 -1.48
CA PHE A 247 5.64 28.49 -2.47
C PHE A 247 4.22 28.14 -2.92
N VAL A 248 3.26 28.09 -2.00
CA VAL A 248 1.88 27.65 -2.31
C VAL A 248 1.11 28.70 -3.11
N PHE A 249 1.32 29.99 -2.82
CA PHE A 249 0.51 31.08 -3.36
C PHE A 249 0.43 31.13 -4.90
N PRO A 250 1.52 30.97 -5.68
CA PRO A 250 1.43 30.94 -7.14
C PRO A 250 0.49 29.86 -7.70
N TYR A 251 0.35 28.73 -7.00
CA TYR A 251 -0.51 27.63 -7.43
C TYR A 251 -2.01 27.89 -7.19
N THR A 252 -2.35 28.95 -6.45
CA THR A 252 -3.76 29.36 -6.23
C THR A 252 -4.23 30.38 -7.25
N GLN A 253 -3.35 30.86 -8.12
CA GLN A 253 -3.68 31.87 -9.14
C GLN A 253 -3.87 31.20 -10.51
N PRO A 254 -4.70 31.78 -11.40
CA PRO A 254 -4.74 31.35 -12.80
C PRO A 254 -3.37 31.47 -13.45
N THR A 255 -3.10 30.64 -14.47
CA THR A 255 -1.85 30.70 -15.23
C THR A 255 -1.68 32.08 -15.87
N ASP A 256 -0.57 32.76 -15.58
CA ASP A 256 -0.18 34.02 -16.21
C ASP A 256 0.67 33.73 -17.47
N PRO A 257 0.16 34.02 -18.68
CA PRO A 257 0.90 33.78 -19.92
C PRO A 257 2.18 34.62 -20.07
N GLU A 258 2.25 35.75 -19.37
CA GLU A 258 3.37 36.71 -19.44
C GLU A 258 4.40 36.49 -18.32
N ALA A 259 4.19 35.49 -17.47
CA ALA A 259 5.11 35.19 -16.37
C ALA A 259 6.51 34.81 -16.91
N VAL A 260 7.51 35.56 -16.43
CA VAL A 260 8.92 35.28 -16.72
C VAL A 260 9.30 33.94 -16.09
N ASP A 261 10.05 33.12 -16.84
CA ASP A 261 10.59 31.84 -16.38
C ASP A 261 11.70 32.08 -15.35
N LEU A 262 11.31 32.46 -14.13
CA LEU A 262 12.19 32.66 -13.00
C LEU A 262 12.43 31.32 -12.31
N VAL A 263 13.67 30.83 -12.36
CA VAL A 263 14.09 29.64 -11.64
C VAL A 263 14.33 30.00 -10.18
N ASP A 264 13.30 29.85 -9.34
CA ASP A 264 13.45 29.81 -7.89
C ASP A 264 13.66 28.35 -7.46
N LEU A 265 14.89 28.02 -7.04
CA LEU A 265 15.23 26.65 -6.61
C LEU A 265 14.59 26.28 -5.26
N ASP A 266 14.29 27.25 -4.42
CA ASP A 266 13.69 27.05 -3.10
C ASP A 266 12.16 26.99 -3.18
N ASN A 267 11.56 27.71 -4.13
CA ASN A 267 10.12 27.75 -4.40
C ASN A 267 9.84 27.65 -5.91
N PRO A 268 10.04 26.48 -6.53
CA PRO A 268 9.86 26.34 -7.96
C PRO A 268 8.43 26.70 -8.39
N PRO A 269 8.24 27.53 -9.42
CA PRO A 269 6.92 27.97 -9.86
C PRO A 269 6.15 26.80 -10.50
N PRO A 270 4.82 26.94 -10.69
CA PRO A 270 4.04 25.97 -11.45
C PRO A 270 4.58 25.83 -12.88
N SER A 271 4.55 24.61 -13.44
CA SER A 271 4.88 24.41 -14.85
C SER A 271 3.91 25.16 -15.78
N LYS A 272 4.38 25.58 -16.96
CA LYS A 272 3.56 26.32 -17.95
C LYS A 272 2.34 25.54 -18.44
N GLN A 273 2.39 24.22 -18.38
CA GLN A 273 1.31 23.31 -18.76
C GLN A 273 0.38 22.98 -17.60
N ALA A 274 0.59 23.56 -16.42
CA ALA A 274 -0.25 23.33 -15.26
C ALA A 274 -1.66 23.86 -15.48
N GLU A 275 -2.66 23.04 -15.13
CA GLU A 275 -4.04 23.50 -14.99
C GLU A 275 -4.15 24.19 -13.63
N LEU A 276 -4.27 25.51 -13.64
CA LEU A 276 -4.41 26.35 -12.46
C LEU A 276 -5.71 27.17 -12.52
N PRO A 277 -6.29 27.58 -11.37
CA PRO A 277 -5.83 27.35 -10.00
C PRO A 277 -5.90 25.88 -9.56
N CYS A 278 -4.92 25.43 -8.77
CA CYS A 278 -4.93 24.09 -8.21
C CYS A 278 -5.83 24.05 -6.94
N PRO A 279 -6.89 23.21 -6.91
CA PRO A 279 -7.78 23.13 -5.74
C PRO A 279 -7.06 22.75 -4.44
N ALA A 280 -6.06 21.85 -4.52
CA ALA A 280 -5.27 21.45 -3.37
C ALA A 280 -4.42 22.61 -2.80
N ALA A 281 -3.92 23.50 -3.67
CA ALA A 281 -3.21 24.69 -3.25
C ALA A 281 -4.14 25.73 -2.60
N ILE A 282 -5.35 25.92 -3.16
CA ILE A 282 -6.36 26.81 -2.57
C ILE A 282 -6.74 26.32 -1.17
N GLU A 283 -7.00 25.01 -1.02
CA GLU A 283 -7.27 24.39 0.28
C GLU A 283 -6.11 24.61 1.26
N PHE A 284 -4.86 24.42 0.80
CA PHE A 284 -3.66 24.63 1.61
C PHE A 284 -3.53 26.08 2.10
N LEU A 285 -3.74 27.05 1.21
CA LEU A 285 -3.67 28.47 1.55
C LEU A 285 -4.82 28.88 2.50
N ALA A 286 -6.01 28.30 2.32
CA ALA A 286 -7.13 28.54 3.23
C ALA A 286 -6.82 28.04 4.65
N ASP A 287 -6.17 26.88 4.79
CA ASP A 287 -5.75 26.34 6.10
C ASP A 287 -4.66 27.22 6.75
N ILE A 288 -3.75 27.80 5.96
CA ILE A 288 -2.78 28.79 6.46
C ILE A 288 -3.53 29.98 7.08
N TYR A 289 -4.44 30.59 6.32
CA TYR A 289 -5.21 31.75 6.80
C TYR A 289 -6.15 31.42 7.97
N GLU A 290 -6.68 30.19 8.03
CA GLU A 290 -7.43 29.72 9.19
C GLU A 290 -6.55 29.68 10.44
N SER A 291 -5.34 29.13 10.32
CA SER A 291 -4.40 29.00 11.44
C SER A 291 -3.89 30.34 11.98
N GLU A 292 -3.78 31.36 11.13
CA GLU A 292 -3.41 32.73 11.53
C GLU A 292 -4.52 33.42 12.34
N GLY A 293 -5.79 33.06 12.10
CA GLY A 293 -6.93 33.63 12.78
C GLY A 293 -7.17 35.12 12.48
N GLY A 294 -8.01 35.76 13.32
CA GLY A 294 -8.32 37.19 13.23
C GLY A 294 -8.80 37.63 11.84
N GLY A 295 -8.17 38.68 11.30
CA GLY A 295 -8.50 39.23 9.98
C GLY A 295 -8.23 38.28 8.79
N SER A 296 -7.37 37.26 8.96
CA SER A 296 -7.08 36.28 7.92
C SER A 296 -8.24 35.29 7.70
N LEU A 297 -9.16 35.12 8.67
CA LEU A 297 -10.33 34.25 8.52
C LEU A 297 -11.24 34.66 7.35
N LEU A 298 -11.33 35.96 7.04
CA LEU A 298 -12.08 36.43 5.87
C LEU A 298 -11.45 35.93 4.56
N LYS A 299 -10.12 35.88 4.49
CA LYS A 299 -9.40 35.34 3.32
C LYS A 299 -9.62 33.83 3.20
N ALA A 300 -9.55 33.09 4.32
CA ALA A 300 -9.85 31.66 4.33
C ALA A 300 -11.27 31.37 3.81
N ASN A 301 -12.27 32.12 4.29
CA ASN A 301 -13.66 32.00 3.86
C ASN A 301 -13.85 32.30 2.37
N GLN A 302 -13.13 33.27 1.81
CA GLN A 302 -13.16 33.56 0.37
C GLN A 302 -12.60 32.40 -0.45
N LEU A 303 -11.51 31.77 0.00
CA LEU A 303 -10.91 30.62 -0.68
C LEU A 303 -11.80 29.36 -0.60
N TRP A 304 -12.40 29.06 0.56
CA TRP A 304 -13.37 27.95 0.64
C TRP A 304 -14.60 28.20 -0.22
N LYS A 305 -15.04 29.47 -0.34
CA LYS A 305 -16.14 29.81 -1.23
C LYS A 305 -15.78 29.58 -2.69
N SER A 306 -14.58 29.97 -3.15
CA SER A 306 -14.15 29.70 -4.52
C SER A 306 -14.02 28.19 -4.80
N LEU A 307 -13.57 27.40 -3.82
CA LEU A 307 -13.61 25.93 -3.92
C LEU A 307 -15.05 25.40 -4.04
N ALA A 308 -15.98 25.91 -3.23
CA ALA A 308 -17.37 25.46 -3.23
C ALA A 308 -18.12 25.75 -4.54
N ASP A 309 -17.87 26.92 -5.12
CA ASP A 309 -18.65 27.45 -6.24
C ASP A 309 -17.98 27.20 -7.60
N GLU A 310 -16.65 27.09 -7.66
CA GLU A 310 -15.91 27.07 -8.94
C GLU A 310 -14.91 25.92 -9.06
N HIS A 311 -14.00 25.76 -8.09
CA HIS A 311 -12.78 24.95 -8.30
C HIS A 311 -12.87 23.50 -7.79
N ASP A 312 -13.82 23.19 -6.90
CA ASP A 312 -13.97 21.86 -6.30
C ASP A 312 -15.42 21.61 -5.86
N THR A 313 -16.32 21.80 -6.81
CA THR A 313 -17.77 21.74 -6.59
C THR A 313 -18.26 20.37 -6.12
N MET A 314 -17.50 19.30 -6.38
CA MET A 314 -17.77 17.96 -5.84
C MET A 314 -17.78 17.94 -4.31
N ARG A 315 -16.89 18.71 -3.67
CA ARG A 315 -16.80 18.84 -2.20
C ARG A 315 -17.51 20.09 -1.68
N LYS A 316 -18.43 20.70 -2.44
CA LYS A 316 -19.18 21.92 -2.03
C LYS A 316 -19.71 21.87 -0.60
N ARG A 317 -20.36 20.78 -0.20
CA ARG A 317 -20.91 20.63 1.16
C ARG A 317 -19.84 20.64 2.26
N TYR A 318 -18.65 20.14 1.96
CA TYR A 318 -17.51 20.19 2.87
C TYR A 318 -17.01 21.64 3.03
N TRP A 319 -16.90 22.39 1.94
CA TRP A 319 -16.48 23.79 1.99
C TRP A 319 -17.49 24.71 2.68
N GLU A 320 -18.79 24.53 2.42
CA GLU A 320 -19.87 25.21 3.15
C GLU A 320 -19.80 24.93 4.66
N TYR A 321 -19.45 23.70 5.03
CA TYR A 321 -19.22 23.32 6.42
C TYR A 321 -18.01 24.04 7.03
N ARG A 322 -16.85 24.09 6.33
CA ARG A 322 -15.65 24.81 6.79
C ARG A 322 -15.92 26.31 7.02
N ILE A 323 -16.64 26.94 6.10
CA ILE A 323 -17.07 28.35 6.24
C ILE A 323 -17.93 28.53 7.49
N LYS A 324 -18.89 27.64 7.72
CA LYS A 324 -19.77 27.71 8.90
C LYS A 324 -18.98 27.57 10.20
N GLU A 325 -18.03 26.64 10.29
CA GLU A 325 -17.16 26.49 11.47
C GLU A 325 -16.31 27.74 11.71
N SER A 326 -15.73 28.33 10.68
CA SER A 326 -14.92 29.54 10.81
C SER A 326 -15.70 30.73 11.37
N LEU A 327 -16.96 30.93 10.92
CA LEU A 327 -17.83 31.99 11.43
C LEU A 327 -18.18 31.81 12.92
N GLN A 328 -18.28 30.57 13.39
CA GLN A 328 -18.47 30.28 14.81
C GLN A 328 -17.23 30.63 15.64
N LYS A 329 -16.02 30.31 15.14
CA LYS A 329 -14.75 30.64 15.80
C LYS A 329 -14.50 32.15 15.87
N GLY A 330 -14.93 32.92 14.87
CA GLY A 330 -14.79 34.39 14.86
C GLY A 330 -15.79 35.15 15.73
N SER A 331 -16.80 34.46 16.29
CA SER A 331 -17.83 35.04 17.15
C SER A 331 -17.54 34.88 18.65
N THR A 332 -16.47 34.16 18.99
CA THR A 332 -15.91 33.98 20.34
C THR A 332 -14.58 34.69 20.44
#